data_AF-A0A1G8EAF6-F1
#
_entry.id   AF-A0A1G8EAF6-F1
#
_cell.length_a   1.000
_cell.length_b   1.000
_cell.length_c   1.000
_cell.angle_alpha   90.00
_cell.angle_beta   90.00
_cell.angle_gamma   90.00
#
_symmetry.space_group_name_H-M   'P 1'
#
loop_
_entity.id
_entity.type
_entity.pdbx_description
1 polymer ?
#
loop_
_entity_poly.entity_id
_entity_poly.type
_entity_poly.pdbx_seq_one_letter_code
_entity_poly.pdbx_strand_id
1 'polypeptide(L)' 'MEEYKITFCQKLCENLCDQVTVIKGYIELNEDKGMQFSAELNREIDAMITSIRASIDEINGWNN' A
#
# COMPACT_ATOMS: atom_id res chain seq x y z
N MET A 1 14.72 19.05 11.54
CA MET A 1 13.68 18.27 12.29
C MET A 1 12.51 17.93 11.39
N GLU A 2 12.03 18.87 10.57
CA GLU A 2 10.93 18.67 9.62
C GLU A 2 11.29 17.71 8.48
N GLU A 3 12.45 17.89 7.84
CA GLU A 3 12.98 16.99 6.80
C GLU A 3 13.09 15.51 7.24
N TYR A 4 13.53 15.28 8.49
CA TYR A 4 13.59 13.93 9.07
C TYR A 4 12.19 13.33 9.23
N LYS A 5 11.19 14.14 9.63
CA LYS A 5 9.80 13.69 9.75
C LYS A 5 9.20 13.36 8.38
N ILE A 6 9.47 14.18 7.36
CA ILE A 6 9.03 13.93 5.98
C ILE A 6 9.64 12.63 5.46
N THR A 7 10.95 12.45 5.62
CA THR A 7 11.65 11.22 5.22
C THR A 7 11.10 9.99 5.95
N PHE A 8 10.81 10.11 7.25
CA PHE A 8 10.22 9.04 8.02
C PHE A 8 8.82 8.67 7.51
N CYS A 9 7.95 9.66 7.28
CA CYS A 9 6.61 9.43 6.74
C CYS A 9 6.66 8.76 5.36
N GLN A 10 7.55 9.23 4.48
CA GLN A 10 7.73 8.65 3.16
C GLN A 10 8.10 7.16 3.25
N LYS A 11 9.14 6.83 4.02
CA LYS A 11 9.60 5.43 4.19
C LYS A 11 8.55 4.54 4.84
N LEU A 12 7.77 5.09 5.78
CA LEU A 12 6.67 4.37 6.41
C LEU A 12 5.58 4.04 5.38
N CYS A 13 5.18 5.01 4.56
CA CYS A 13 4.18 4.80 3.51
C CYS A 13 4.68 3.83 2.43
N GLU A 14 5.93 3.95 1.99
CA GLU A 14 6.56 3.01 1.05
C GLU A 14 6.51 1.57 1.58
N ASN A 15 6.93 1.35 2.84
CA ASN A 15 6.89 0.04 3.47
C ASN A 15 5.46 -0.50 3.62
N LEU A 16 4.50 0.34 3.98
CA LEU A 16 3.09 -0.06 4.05
C LEU A 16 2.57 -0.47 2.65
N CYS A 17 2.94 0.27 1.60
CA CYS A 17 2.55 -0.06 0.23
C CYS A 17 3.12 -1.42 -0.19
N ASP A 18 4.39 -1.69 0.12
CA ASP A 18 5.05 -2.95 -0.17
C ASP A 18 4.38 -4.11 0.56
N GLN A 19 4.09 -3.96 1.86
CA GLN A 19 3.43 -5.00 2.65
C GLN A 19 2.03 -5.34 2.12
N VAL A 20 1.22 -4.33 1.79
CA VAL A 20 -0.13 -4.56 1.24
C VAL A 20 -0.05 -5.19 -0.15
N THR A 21 0.94 -4.82 -0.96
CA THR A 21 1.18 -5.43 -2.28
C THR A 21 1.55 -6.91 -2.15
N VAL A 22 2.38 -7.27 -1.16
CA VAL A 22 2.70 -8.67 -0.85
C VAL A 22 1.45 -9.45 -0.43
N ILE A 23 0.60 -8.88 0.43
CA ILE A 23 -0.66 -9.50 0.83
C ILE A 23 -1.56 -9.76 -0.39
N LYS A 24 -1.67 -8.79 -1.30
CA LYS A 24 -2.42 -8.94 -2.55
C LYS A 24 -1.90 -10.12 -3.37
N GLY A 25 -0.59 -10.22 -3.56
CA GLY A 25 0.02 -11.34 -4.29
C GLY A 25 -0.22 -12.71 -3.64
N TYR A 26 -0.28 -12.78 -2.31
CA TYR A 26 -0.66 -14.02 -1.62
C TYR A 26 -2.14 -14.38 -1.82
N ILE A 27 -3.03 -13.41 -1.87
CA ILE A 27 -4.45 -13.66 -2.16
C ILE A 27 -4.60 -14.19 -3.57
N GLU A 28 -4.04 -13.50 -4.57
CA GLU A 28 -4.06 -13.92 -5.98
C GLU A 28 -3.50 -15.34 -6.15
N LEU A 29 -2.36 -15.65 -5.51
CA LEU A 29 -1.76 -16.99 -5.53
C LEU A 29 -2.66 -18.07 -4.91
N ASN A 30 -3.44 -17.75 -3.89
CA ASN A 30 -4.36 -18.70 -3.27
C ASN A 30 -5.67 -18.83 -4.06
N GLU A 31 -6.11 -17.77 -4.75
CA GLU A 31 -7.20 -17.82 -5.72
C GLU A 31 -6.87 -18.77 -6.89
N ASP A 32 -5.65 -18.71 -7.40
CA ASP A 32 -5.15 -19.66 -8.41
C ASP A 32 -5.13 -21.12 -7.94
N LYS A 33 -5.06 -21.34 -6.62
CA LYS A 33 -5.13 -22.67 -5.98
C LYS A 33 -6.56 -23.13 -5.67
N GLY A 34 -7.56 -22.33 -6.04
CA GLY A 34 -8.97 -22.65 -5.84
C GLY A 34 -9.54 -22.23 -4.47
N MET A 35 -8.81 -21.43 -3.68
CA MET A 35 -9.40 -20.76 -2.53
C MET A 35 -10.19 -19.53 -3.00
N GLN A 36 -11.39 -19.32 -2.49
CA GLN A 36 -12.19 -18.14 -2.86
C GLN A 36 -12.14 -17.12 -1.73
N PHE A 37 -11.58 -15.94 -2.00
CA PHE A 37 -11.70 -14.79 -1.12
C PHE A 37 -12.90 -13.93 -1.53
N SER A 38 -13.38 -13.09 -0.62
CA SER A 38 -14.49 -12.19 -0.94
C SER A 38 -14.02 -11.10 -1.93
N ALA A 39 -14.90 -10.73 -2.85
CA ALA A 39 -14.67 -9.57 -3.71
C ALA A 39 -14.48 -8.27 -2.90
N GLU A 40 -15.07 -8.21 -1.70
CA GLU A 40 -14.89 -7.12 -0.74
C GLU A 40 -13.44 -7.03 -0.25
N LEU A 41 -12.80 -8.15 0.12
CA LEU A 41 -11.40 -8.15 0.55
C LEU A 41 -10.47 -7.63 -0.56
N ASN A 42 -10.65 -8.11 -1.79
CA ASN A 42 -9.86 -7.64 -2.94
C ASN A 42 -10.04 -6.13 -3.16
N ARG A 43 -11.28 -5.63 -3.05
CA ARG A 43 -11.58 -4.20 -3.17
C ARG A 43 -10.96 -3.36 -2.07
N GLU A 44 -11.00 -3.83 -0.82
CA GLU A 44 -10.39 -3.13 0.32
C GLU A 44 -8.87 -3.02 0.16
N ILE A 45 -8.21 -4.08 -0.29
CA ILE A 45 -6.76 -4.08 -0.55
C ILE A 45 -6.39 -3.10 -1.66
N ASP A 46 -7.14 -3.10 -2.76
CA ASP A 46 -6.91 -2.14 -3.85
C ASP A 46 -7.12 -0.69 -3.39
N ALA A 47 -8.14 -0.45 -2.57
CA ALA A 47 -8.38 0.86 -1.97
C ALA A 47 -7.24 1.28 -1.03
N MET A 48 -6.71 0.35 -0.22
CA MET A 48 -5.56 0.60 0.65
C MET A 48 -4.31 0.97 -0.16
N ILE A 49 -3.96 0.19 -1.19
CA ILE A 49 -2.81 0.49 -2.07
C ILE A 49 -2.96 1.88 -2.70
N THR A 50 -4.16 2.18 -3.21
CA THR A 50 -4.46 3.48 -3.83
C THR A 50 -4.28 4.63 -2.83
N SER A 51 -4.82 4.48 -1.61
CA SER A 51 -4.70 5.49 -0.56
C SER A 51 -3.24 5.72 -0.14
N ILE A 52 -2.46 4.66 0.01
CA ILE A 52 -1.05 4.77 0.43
C ILE A 52 -0.22 5.47 -0.66
N ARG A 53 -0.45 5.13 -1.94
CA ARG A 53 0.21 5.81 -3.07
C ARG A 53 -0.12 7.29 -3.12
N ALA A 54 -1.38 7.66 -2.91
CA ALA A 54 -1.78 9.07 -2.83
C ALA A 54 -1.05 9.80 -1.68
N SER A 55 -0.88 9.17 -0.52
CA SER A 55 -0.10 9.75 0.58
C SER A 55 1.39 9.90 0.23
N ILE A 56 1.99 8.93 -0.48
CA ILE A 56 3.38 9.04 -0.97
C ILE A 56 3.52 10.22 -1.92
N ASP A 57 2.59 10.38 -2.87
CA ASP A 57 2.60 11.49 -3.84
C ASP A 57 2.47 12.85 -3.14
N GLU A 58 1.60 12.96 -2.12
CA GLU A 58 1.45 14.17 -1.31
C GLU A 58 2.75 14.51 -0.56
N ILE A 59 3.37 13.52 0.10
CA ILE A 59 4.63 13.69 0.83
C ILE A 59 5.76 14.10 -0.12
N ASN A 60 5.85 13.49 -1.30
CA ASN A 60 6.82 13.87 -2.34
C ASN A 60 6.62 15.31 -2.81
N GLY A 61 5.38 15.79 -2.80
CA GLY A 61 5.03 17.19 -3.08
C GLY A 61 5.55 18.18 -2.03
N TRP A 62 5.79 17.76 -0.78
CA TRP A 62 6.34 18.63 0.27
C TRP A 62 7.85 18.87 0.13
N ASN A 63 8.55 18.06 -0.66
CA ASN A 63 9.99 18.20 -0.92
C ASN A 63 10.31 19.06 -2.17
N ASN A 64 9.28 19.58 -2.87
CA ASN A 64 9.41 20.44 -4.07
C ASN A 64 9.24 21.92 -3.77
#